data_AF-A0A0D8B9C3-F1
#
_entry.id   AF-A0A0D8B9C3-F1
#
_cell.length_a   1.000
_cell.length_b   1.000
_cell.length_c   1.000
_cell.angle_alpha   90.00
_cell.angle_beta   90.00
_cell.angle_gamma   90.00
#
_symmetry.space_group_name_H-M   'P 1'
#
loop_
_entity.id
_entity.type
_entity.pdbx_description
1 polymer ?
#
loop_
_entity_poly.entity_id
_entity_poly.type
_entity_poly.pdbx_seq_one_letter_code
_entity_poly.pdbx_strand_id
1 'polypeptide(L)' 'MLIQQAIVAYGDVETIHDRVRRHFEAGADHVCIQVLTTDPTALPDQQRRELAPALRQAATAPRGIPRN' A
#
# COMPACT_ATOMS: atom_id res chain seq x y z
N MET A 1 7.01 -20.38 -6.10
CA MET A 1 5.79 -19.54 -6.21
C MET A 1 5.36 -19.15 -4.79
N LEU A 2 6.00 -18.13 -4.22
CA LEU A 2 5.73 -17.64 -2.86
C LEU A 2 5.22 -16.20 -3.01
N ILE A 3 3.90 -16.03 -3.03
CA ILE A 3 3.24 -14.71 -3.13
C ILE A 3 2.91 -14.12 -1.75
N GLN A 4 3.74 -14.37 -0.73
CA GLN A 4 3.43 -14.02 0.66
C GLN A 4 4.35 -12.94 1.22
N GLN A 5 4.56 -11.85 0.48
CA GLN A 5 4.87 -10.56 1.12
C GLN A 5 3.54 -9.87 1.48
N ALA A 6 2.57 -10.66 1.96
CA ALA A 6 1.28 -10.19 2.42
C ALA A 6 1.46 -9.51 3.77
N ILE A 7 1.97 -8.29 3.74
CA ILE A 7 1.90 -7.38 4.87
C ILE A 7 0.42 -6.98 4.99
N VAL A 8 -0.34 -7.73 5.78
CA VAL A 8 -1.70 -7.34 6.18
C VAL A 8 -1.56 -6.15 7.11
N ALA A 9 -1.72 -4.94 6.58
CA ALA A 9 -1.76 -3.73 7.38
C ALA A 9 -3.15 -3.62 8.04
N TYR A 10 -3.25 -4.01 9.31
CA TYR A 10 -4.30 -3.51 10.21
C TYR A 10 -3.79 -2.18 10.80
N GLY A 11 -4.49 -1.09 10.52
CA GLY A 11 -4.10 0.24 11.02
C GLY A 11 -4.85 1.37 10.32
N ASP A 12 -4.55 2.60 10.73
CA ASP A 12 -5.02 3.82 10.08
C ASP A 12 -4.34 4.05 8.71
N VAL A 13 -4.82 5.07 8.01
CA VAL A 13 -4.31 5.48 6.69
C VAL A 13 -2.82 5.82 6.72
N GLU A 14 -2.31 6.36 7.83
CA GLU A 14 -0.91 6.76 8.00
C GLU A 14 0.02 5.53 8.11
N THR A 15 -0.41 4.52 8.86
CA THR A 15 0.28 3.24 8.99
C THR A 15 0.39 2.53 7.63
N ILE A 16 -0.68 2.59 6.83
CA ILE A 16 -0.71 2.04 5.47
C ILE A 16 0.26 2.83 4.57
N HIS A 17 0.21 4.16 4.62
CA HIS A 17 1.11 5.04 3.88
C HIS A 17 2.59 4.71 4.14
N ASP A 18 2.97 4.59 5.41
CA ASP A 18 4.36 4.32 5.79
C ASP A 18 4.85 2.95 5.37
N ARG A 19 3.99 1.93 5.44
CA ARG A 19 4.34 0.59 4.93
C ARG A 19 4.55 0.61 3.43
N VAL A 20 3.66 1.27 2.68
CA VAL A 20 3.79 1.44 1.23
C VAL A 20 5.11 2.15 0.88
N ARG A 21 5.43 3.23 1.59
CA ARG A 21 6.69 3.96 1.41
C ARG A 21 7.91 3.07 1.64
N ARG A 22 7.92 2.26 2.70
CA ARG A 22 9.03 1.31 2.99
C ARG A 22 9.22 0.26 1.90
N HIS A 23 8.16 -0.21 1.26
CA HIS A 23 8.29 -1.13 0.12
C HIS A 23 8.97 -0.46 -1.07
N PHE A 24 8.62 0.78 -1.38
CA PHE A 24 9.30 1.54 -2.42
C PHE A 24 10.77 1.83 -2.07
N GLU A 25 11.07 2.16 -0.81
CA GLU A 25 12.45 2.33 -0.32
C GLU A 25 13.27 1.04 -0.39
N ALA A 26 12.63 -0.12 -0.19
CA ALA A 26 13.25 -1.43 -0.36
C ALA A 26 13.48 -1.81 -1.84
N GLY A 27 13.10 -0.94 -2.79
CA GLY A 27 13.33 -1.13 -4.22
C GLY A 27 12.14 -1.73 -4.98
N ALA A 28 10.95 -1.85 -4.36
CA ALA A 28 9.76 -2.21 -5.11
C ALA A 28 9.47 -1.13 -6.17
N ASP A 29 9.22 -1.55 -7.41
CA ASP A 29 8.70 -0.67 -8.46
C ASP A 29 7.17 -0.60 -8.45
N HIS A 30 6.53 -1.58 -7.81
CA HIS A 30 5.09 -1.73 -7.69
C HIS A 30 4.69 -2.31 -6.32
N VAL A 31 3.58 -1.81 -5.77
CA VAL A 31 2.98 -2.31 -4.52
C VAL A 31 1.49 -2.52 -4.76
N CYS A 32 1.03 -3.76 -4.71
CA CYS A 32 -0.41 -4.09 -4.78
C CYS A 32 -1.08 -3.86 -3.41
N ILE A 33 -2.25 -3.22 -3.41
CA ILE A 33 -3.06 -3.00 -2.20
C ILE A 33 -4.44 -3.62 -2.41
N GLN A 34 -4.82 -4.52 -1.50
CA GLN A 34 -6.15 -5.11 -1.43
C GLN A 34 -6.80 -4.72 -0.11
N VAL A 35 -7.98 -4.10 -0.17
CA VAL A 35 -8.79 -3.81 1.00
C VAL A 35 -9.67 -5.02 1.28
N LEU A 36 -9.57 -5.58 2.49
CA LEU A 36 -10.38 -6.70 2.94
C LEU A 36 -11.45 -6.17 3.91
N THR A 37 -12.71 -6.46 3.62
CA THR A 37 -13.86 -6.15 4.47
C THR A 37 -14.45 -7.41 5.10
N THR A 38 -15.30 -7.24 6.11
CA THR A 38 -16.01 -8.35 6.77
C THR A 38 -16.89 -9.13 5.79
N ASP A 39 -17.45 -8.45 4.79
CA ASP A 39 -18.03 -9.08 3.61
C ASP A 39 -16.95 -9.16 2.51
N PRO A 40 -16.49 -10.36 2.13
CA PRO A 40 -15.48 -10.53 1.09
C PRO A 40 -16.01 -10.33 -0.34
N THR A 41 -17.34 -10.25 -0.51
CA THR A 41 -18.01 -10.03 -1.81
C THR A 41 -18.38 -8.57 -2.03
N ALA A 42 -18.39 -7.76 -0.97
CA ALA A 42 -18.63 -6.33 -1.05
C ALA A 42 -17.47 -5.60 -1.74
N LEU A 43 -17.80 -4.61 -2.57
CA LEU A 43 -16.82 -3.66 -3.10
C LEU A 43 -16.55 -2.57 -2.05
N PRO A 44 -15.33 -2.47 -1.51
CA PRO A 44 -15.01 -1.54 -0.42
C PRO A 44 -14.74 -0.13 -0.94
N ASP A 45 -15.70 0.46 -1.67
CA ASP A 45 -15.50 1.74 -2.37
C ASP A 45 -15.24 2.91 -1.41
N GLN A 46 -15.85 2.91 -0.23
CA GLN A 46 -15.63 3.96 0.76
C GLN A 46 -14.19 3.93 1.28
N GLN A 47 -13.73 2.76 1.72
CA GLN A 47 -12.38 2.55 2.22
C GLN A 47 -11.33 2.85 1.13
N ARG A 48 -11.62 2.48 -0.12
CA ARG A 48 -10.78 2.85 -1.27
C ARG A 48 -10.69 4.36 -1.45
N ARG A 49 -11.80 5.08 -1.31
CA ARG A 49 -11.83 6.56 -1.40
C ARG A 49 -11.03 7.21 -0.28
N GLU A 50 -11.11 6.69 0.94
CA GLU A 50 -10.36 7.17 2.10
C GLU A 50 -8.85 6.95 1.95
N LEU A 51 -8.43 5.82 1.37
CA LEU A 51 -7.01 5.49 1.18
C LEU A 51 -6.37 6.16 -0.03
N ALA A 52 -7.14 6.48 -1.06
CA ALA A 52 -6.61 6.96 -2.34
C ALA A 52 -5.69 8.20 -2.23
N PRO A 53 -5.98 9.23 -1.41
CA PRO A 53 -5.09 10.39 -1.26
C PRO A 53 -3.72 10.02 -0.69
N ALA A 54 -3.68 9.15 0.32
CA ALA A 54 -2.44 8.74 0.96
C ALA A 54 -1.60 7.86 0.01
N LEU A 55 -2.22 6.89 -0.66
CA LEU A 55 -1.51 6.04 -1.62
C LEU A 55 -0.92 6.84 -2.80
N ARG A 56 -1.62 7.88 -3.26
CA ARG A 56 -1.10 8.79 -4.28
C ARG A 56 0.15 9.52 -3.82
N GLN A 57 0.15 10.05 -2.60
CA GLN A 57 1.32 10.75 -2.05
C GLN A 57 2.53 9.82 -1.96
N ALA A 58 2.33 8.61 -1.42
CA ALA A 58 3.40 7.61 -1.31
C ALA A 58 4.02 7.23 -2.67
N ALA A 59 3.19 7.11 -3.72
CA ALA A 59 3.66 6.76 -5.06
C ALA A 59 4.45 7.89 -5.75
N THR A 60 4.17 9.16 -5.39
CA THR A 60 4.83 10.33 -5.97
C THR A 60 6.05 10.81 -5.20
N ALA A 61 6.28 10.27 -4.00
CA ALA A 61 7.43 10.63 -3.17
C ALA A 61 8.75 10.34 -3.91
N PRO A 62 9.79 11.18 -3.74
CA PRO A 62 11.08 10.98 -4.40
C PRO A 62 11.63 9.60 -4.08
N ARG A 63 11.74 8.74 -5.10
CA ARG A 63 12.35 7.42 -4.97
C ARG A 63 13.85 7.62 -4.75
N GLY A 64 14.32 7.43 -3.52
CA GLY A 64 15.73 7.33 -3.23
C GLY A 64 16.26 6.04 -3.86
N ILE A 65 16.63 6.11 -5.14
CA ILE A 65 17.29 5.03 -5.87
C ILE A 65 18.75 4.96 -5.38
N PRO A 66 19.18 3.95 -4.59
CA PRO A 66 20.59 3.63 -4.51
C PRO A 66 21.02 3.12 -5.88
N ARG A 67 21.81 3.94 -6.60
CA ARG A 67 22.53 3.49 -7.79
C ARG A 67 23.64 2.55 -7.32
N ASN A 68 23.44 1.25 -7.47
CA ASN A 68 24.55 0.30 -7.55
C ASN A 68 25.00 0.24 -9.02
#